data_AF-A0A817QW46-F1
#
_entry.id   AF-A0A817QW46-F1
#
_cell.length_a   1.000
_cell.length_b   1.000
_cell.length_c   1.000
_cell.angle_alpha   90.00
_cell.angle_beta   90.00
_cell.angle_gamma   90.00
#
_symmetry.space_group_name_H-M   'P 1'
#
loop_
_entity.id
_entity.type
_entity.pdbx_description
1 polymer ?
#
loop_
_entity_poly.entity_id
_entity_poly.type
_entity_poly.pdbx_seq_one_letter_code
_entity_poly.pdbx_strand_id
1 'polypeptide(L)'
;MNQLKNPSDLIFDKESNGFIICDRGNNRVMLWSRQNYTCGQIILSDIECNGLIMDNQGFLYVSDTRHNSVKRWRVGEIQGTIVAGGNGQGNRLDQLNYPTYVFVDWDHSLYVSDHLNHRVMKWMEGAKEGIVVAGGRGKGTDLTQVSSPCGVIVDHLGTIYVADYGNHRIMRWPKGATEGSVIVGGNGQGQQANQLNGPTGLFFDRYGNLVVVDWDNHRVQNQTINCPIELSSINGRVIIPPPIEPSSPQDDIQIGHIWTISIINSFGKIYYKLIHTDESQLANIEFEDEPTMYLNASLTGKWTCDIQRGITLTQEIVSSSSMLVNHRIIKTITKKLMSTN
;
A
#
# COMPACT_ATOMS: atom_id res chain seq x y z
N MET A 1 -17.74 1.23 -32.85
CA MET A 1 -16.43 0.63 -32.49
C MET A 1 -15.89 1.11 -31.14
N ASN A 2 -16.11 2.36 -30.71
CA ASN A 2 -15.52 2.88 -29.45
C ASN A 2 -16.45 2.83 -28.22
N GLN A 3 -17.74 2.49 -28.40
CA GLN A 3 -18.68 2.37 -27.29
C GLN A 3 -18.29 1.20 -26.37
N LEU A 4 -18.07 1.50 -25.10
CA LEU A 4 -17.87 0.50 -24.06
C LEU A 4 -19.20 -0.22 -23.78
N LYS A 5 -19.11 -1.51 -23.44
CA LYS A 5 -20.24 -2.36 -23.07
C LYS A 5 -19.89 -3.09 -21.79
N ASN A 6 -20.58 -2.76 -20.70
CA ASN A 6 -20.32 -3.30 -19.35
C ASN A 6 -18.84 -3.23 -18.94
N PRO A 7 -18.21 -2.04 -18.92
CA PRO A 7 -16.86 -1.93 -18.40
C PRO A 7 -16.82 -2.32 -16.92
N SER A 8 -15.83 -3.11 -16.51
CA SER A 8 -15.77 -3.67 -15.14
C SER A 8 -14.62 -3.14 -14.29
N ASP A 9 -13.54 -2.65 -14.92
CA ASP A 9 -12.39 -2.11 -14.22
C ASP A 9 -11.63 -1.10 -15.08
N LEU A 10 -10.85 -0.23 -14.43
CA LEU A 10 -10.01 0.76 -15.08
C LEU A 10 -8.75 1.03 -14.26
N ILE A 11 -7.63 1.23 -14.94
CA ILE A 11 -6.38 1.68 -14.34
C ILE A 11 -5.82 2.88 -15.09
N PHE A 12 -5.03 3.70 -14.39
CA PHE A 12 -4.31 4.80 -14.99
C PHE A 12 -2.90 4.35 -15.39
N ASP A 13 -2.59 4.44 -16.68
CA ASP A 13 -1.25 4.24 -17.20
C ASP A 13 -0.53 5.60 -17.24
N LYS A 14 0.53 5.71 -16.44
CA LYS A 14 1.36 6.92 -16.36
C LYS A 14 2.19 7.12 -17.61
N GLU A 15 2.66 6.05 -18.24
CA GLU A 15 3.56 6.12 -19.41
C GLU A 15 2.80 6.62 -20.63
N SER A 16 1.63 6.03 -20.91
CA SER A 16 0.78 6.49 -22.02
C SER A 16 -0.01 7.77 -21.69
N ASN A 17 0.02 8.23 -20.43
CA ASN A 17 -0.88 9.26 -19.89
C ASN A 17 -2.34 8.99 -20.27
N GLY A 18 -2.83 7.78 -19.97
CA GLY A 18 -4.11 7.27 -20.44
C GLY A 18 -4.81 6.36 -19.44
N PHE A 19 -6.04 5.97 -19.78
CA PHE A 19 -6.80 4.98 -19.03
C PHE A 19 -6.82 3.66 -19.78
N ILE A 20 -6.44 2.59 -19.10
CA ILE A 20 -6.65 1.23 -19.58
C ILE A 20 -7.97 0.75 -18.99
N ILE A 21 -8.90 0.35 -19.84
CA ILE A 21 -10.27 0.05 -19.49
C ILE A 21 -10.60 -1.38 -19.89
N CYS A 22 -11.15 -2.12 -18.94
CA CYS A 22 -11.65 -3.47 -19.12
C CYS A 22 -13.06 -3.40 -19.75
N ASP A 23 -13.18 -3.60 -21.05
CA ASP A 23 -14.45 -3.54 -21.79
C ASP A 23 -15.08 -4.93 -21.90
N ARG A 24 -15.49 -5.47 -20.75
CA ARG A 24 -15.87 -6.87 -20.58
C ARG A 24 -16.94 -7.34 -21.57
N GLY A 25 -18.00 -6.56 -21.77
CA GLY A 25 -19.11 -6.95 -22.65
C GLY A 25 -18.75 -7.00 -24.14
N ASN A 26 -17.61 -6.43 -24.53
CA ASN A 26 -17.03 -6.52 -25.87
C ASN A 26 -15.79 -7.45 -25.91
N ASN A 27 -15.44 -8.11 -24.80
CA ASN A 27 -14.32 -9.04 -24.68
C ASN A 27 -12.97 -8.46 -25.11
N ARG A 28 -12.66 -7.24 -24.63
CA ARG A 28 -11.44 -6.51 -25.01
C ARG A 28 -10.96 -5.60 -23.90
N VAL A 29 -9.71 -5.17 -24.00
CA VAL A 29 -9.13 -4.10 -23.18
C VAL A 29 -8.80 -2.91 -24.08
N MET A 30 -9.18 -1.72 -23.64
CA MET A 30 -9.06 -0.47 -24.38
C MET A 30 -8.04 0.45 -23.71
N LEU A 31 -7.25 1.18 -24.49
CA LEU A 31 -6.43 2.30 -24.02
C LEU A 31 -7.04 3.61 -24.53
N TRP A 32 -7.37 4.53 -23.61
CA TRP A 32 -7.89 5.86 -23.89
C TRP A 32 -6.86 6.90 -23.49
N SER A 33 -6.24 7.57 -24.47
CA SER A 33 -5.27 8.64 -24.20
C SER A 33 -5.96 9.89 -23.66
N ARG A 34 -5.34 10.56 -22.68
CA ARG A 34 -5.81 11.87 -22.21
C ARG A 34 -5.47 13.02 -23.16
N GLN A 35 -4.69 12.78 -24.21
CA GLN A 35 -4.40 13.77 -25.23
C GLN A 35 -5.51 13.83 -26.29
N ASN A 36 -6.17 12.70 -26.57
CA ASN A 36 -7.23 12.58 -27.57
C ASN A 36 -8.41 11.75 -27.00
N TYR A 37 -9.32 12.41 -26.28
CA TYR A 37 -10.49 11.78 -25.63
C TYR A 37 -11.54 11.18 -26.58
N THR A 38 -11.34 11.26 -27.90
CA THR A 38 -12.36 10.95 -28.90
C THR A 38 -12.31 9.51 -29.42
N CYS A 39 -11.18 8.81 -29.27
CA CYS A 39 -11.09 7.41 -29.67
C CYS A 39 -10.20 6.58 -28.73
N GLY A 40 -10.73 5.43 -28.31
CA GLY A 40 -9.97 4.41 -27.63
C GLY A 40 -9.33 3.45 -28.60
N GLN A 41 -8.11 3.02 -28.31
CA GLN A 41 -7.42 1.96 -29.03
C GLN A 41 -7.68 0.61 -28.37
N ILE A 42 -7.97 -0.42 -29.16
CA ILE A 42 -8.00 -1.80 -28.65
C ILE A 42 -6.55 -2.23 -28.43
N ILE A 43 -6.19 -2.59 -27.20
CA ILE A 43 -4.85 -3.10 -26.88
C ILE A 43 -4.85 -4.61 -26.67
N LEU A 44 -5.96 -5.21 -26.24
CA LEU A 44 -6.15 -6.65 -26.13
C LEU A 44 -7.54 -7.03 -26.65
N SER A 45 -7.65 -8.17 -27.32
CA SER A 45 -8.90 -8.72 -27.87
C SER A 45 -9.10 -10.17 -27.43
N ASP A 46 -10.34 -10.65 -27.52
CA ASP A 46 -10.73 -12.01 -27.15
C ASP A 46 -10.40 -12.38 -25.69
N ILE A 47 -10.65 -11.43 -24.80
CA ILE A 47 -10.46 -11.60 -23.37
C ILE A 47 -11.70 -11.14 -22.63
N GLU A 48 -12.35 -12.02 -21.87
CA GLU A 48 -13.42 -11.61 -20.97
C GLU A 48 -12.79 -11.04 -19.70
N CYS A 49 -12.23 -9.84 -19.85
CA CYS A 49 -11.57 -9.11 -18.78
C CYS A 49 -12.58 -8.81 -17.66
N ASN A 50 -12.17 -8.96 -16.40
CA ASN A 50 -12.95 -8.48 -15.26
C ASN A 50 -12.17 -7.50 -14.38
N GLY A 51 -10.93 -7.85 -14.00
CA GLY A 51 -10.02 -7.01 -13.23
C GLY A 51 -8.72 -6.69 -13.98
N LEU A 52 -8.16 -5.52 -13.70
CA LEU A 52 -6.92 -5.00 -14.28
C LEU A 52 -5.97 -4.52 -13.17
N ILE A 53 -4.69 -4.82 -13.31
CA ILE A 53 -3.65 -4.11 -12.56
C ILE A 53 -2.36 -4.03 -13.35
N MET A 54 -1.60 -2.95 -13.13
CA MET A 54 -0.25 -2.79 -13.66
C MET A 54 0.73 -2.74 -12.49
N ASP A 55 1.81 -3.52 -12.59
CA ASP A 55 2.88 -3.48 -11.58
C ASP A 55 3.85 -2.31 -11.82
N ASN A 56 4.80 -2.14 -10.90
CA ASN A 56 5.81 -1.07 -10.98
C ASN A 56 6.86 -1.26 -12.09
N GLN A 57 6.85 -2.40 -12.79
CA GLN A 57 7.71 -2.70 -13.93
C GLN A 57 6.98 -2.51 -15.28
N GLY A 58 5.69 -2.12 -15.24
CA GLY A 58 4.87 -1.89 -16.43
C GLY A 58 4.24 -3.15 -17.01
N PHE A 59 4.17 -4.26 -16.26
CA PHE A 59 3.42 -5.42 -16.69
C PHE A 59 1.92 -5.25 -16.39
N LEU A 60 1.09 -5.45 -17.40
CA LEU A 60 -0.36 -5.46 -17.28
C LEU A 60 -0.85 -6.88 -16.97
N TYR A 61 -1.60 -7.02 -15.88
CA TYR A 61 -2.27 -8.24 -15.47
C TYR A 61 -3.77 -8.09 -15.70
N VAL A 62 -4.37 -9.11 -16.30
CA VAL A 62 -5.80 -9.13 -16.63
C VAL A 62 -6.39 -10.46 -16.18
N SER A 63 -7.44 -10.41 -15.36
CA SER A 63 -8.24 -11.61 -15.08
C SER A 63 -9.19 -11.89 -16.24
N ASP A 64 -9.15 -13.11 -16.75
CA ASP A 64 -9.98 -13.61 -17.83
C ASP A 64 -10.99 -14.62 -17.27
N THR A 65 -12.23 -14.17 -17.09
CA THR A 65 -13.28 -15.01 -16.47
C THR A 65 -13.71 -16.15 -17.36
N ARG A 66 -13.56 -16.02 -18.68
CA ARG A 66 -13.91 -17.07 -19.63
C ARG A 66 -12.93 -18.24 -19.54
N HIS A 67 -11.65 -17.92 -19.46
CA HIS A 67 -10.58 -18.93 -19.43
C HIS A 67 -10.17 -19.33 -18.01
N ASN A 68 -10.80 -18.79 -16.97
CA ASN A 68 -10.47 -19.05 -15.56
C ASN A 68 -8.97 -18.89 -15.30
N SER A 69 -8.42 -17.77 -15.74
CA SER A 69 -6.97 -17.51 -15.65
C SER A 69 -6.70 -16.03 -15.44
N VAL A 70 -5.49 -15.72 -14.98
CA VAL A 70 -4.92 -14.38 -15.05
C VAL A 70 -3.75 -14.43 -16.01
N LYS A 71 -3.74 -13.50 -16.95
CA LYS A 71 -2.67 -13.35 -17.94
C LYS A 71 -1.90 -12.06 -17.68
N ARG A 72 -0.62 -12.07 -18.03
CA ARG A 72 0.30 -10.93 -17.94
C ARG A 72 0.85 -10.58 -19.32
N TRP A 73 0.97 -9.29 -19.59
CA TRP A 73 1.62 -8.73 -20.79
C TRP A 73 2.66 -7.70 -20.39
N ARG A 74 3.79 -7.70 -21.09
CA ARG A 74 4.68 -6.55 -21.16
C ARG A 74 4.22 -5.58 -22.24
N VAL A 75 4.59 -4.32 -22.10
CA VAL A 75 4.38 -3.32 -23.17
C VAL A 75 4.96 -3.84 -24.49
N GLY A 76 4.10 -3.90 -25.53
CA GLY A 76 4.44 -4.38 -26.87
C GLY A 76 4.22 -5.87 -27.12
N GLU A 77 3.91 -6.68 -26.10
CA GLU A 77 3.56 -8.08 -26.28
C GLU A 77 2.16 -8.25 -26.86
N ILE A 78 2.03 -9.12 -27.86
CA ILE A 78 0.74 -9.46 -28.48
C ILE A 78 0.10 -10.68 -27.79
N GLN A 79 0.93 -11.59 -27.25
CA GLN A 79 0.48 -12.79 -26.55
C GLN A 79 0.77 -12.67 -25.05
N GLY A 80 -0.24 -12.92 -24.24
CA GLY A 80 -0.11 -12.88 -22.79
C GLY A 80 0.38 -14.20 -22.23
N THR A 81 1.16 -14.14 -21.16
CA THR A 81 1.59 -15.32 -20.39
C THR A 81 0.58 -15.61 -19.30
N ILE A 82 0.12 -16.86 -19.16
CA ILE A 82 -0.73 -17.26 -18.02
C ILE A 82 0.15 -17.28 -16.77
N VAL A 83 -0.27 -16.53 -15.74
CA VAL A 83 0.46 -16.40 -14.47
C VAL A 83 -0.34 -16.91 -13.26
N ALA A 84 -1.63 -17.20 -13.44
CA ALA A 84 -2.46 -17.93 -12.47
C ALA A 84 -3.62 -18.65 -13.17
N GLY A 85 -4.00 -19.82 -12.65
CA GLY A 85 -5.07 -20.64 -13.22
C GLY A 85 -4.72 -21.20 -14.61
N GLY A 86 -5.72 -21.29 -15.50
CA GLY A 86 -5.55 -21.80 -16.86
C GLY A 86 -5.54 -23.32 -17.01
N ASN A 87 -5.58 -24.08 -15.92
CA ASN A 87 -5.66 -25.54 -15.91
C ASN A 87 -7.11 -26.07 -15.82
N GLY A 88 -8.04 -25.33 -16.44
CA GLY A 88 -9.48 -25.61 -16.37
C GLY A 88 -10.17 -24.96 -15.16
N GLN A 89 -11.51 -24.97 -15.21
CA GLN A 89 -12.36 -24.48 -14.13
C GLN A 89 -12.37 -25.48 -12.98
N GLY A 90 -12.02 -25.04 -11.77
CA GLY A 90 -12.05 -25.91 -10.59
C GLY A 90 -11.47 -25.23 -9.36
N ASN A 91 -11.25 -26.00 -8.29
CA ASN A 91 -10.82 -25.49 -6.98
C ASN A 91 -9.45 -26.01 -6.54
N ARG A 92 -8.69 -26.65 -7.44
CA ARG A 92 -7.29 -27.03 -7.16
C ARG A 92 -6.41 -25.78 -7.05
N LEU A 93 -5.21 -25.95 -6.52
CA LEU A 93 -4.32 -24.80 -6.24
C LEU A 93 -3.76 -24.18 -7.53
N ASP A 94 -3.81 -24.89 -8.64
CA ASP A 94 -3.44 -24.48 -9.99
C ASP A 94 -4.66 -24.11 -10.86
N GLN A 95 -5.86 -24.08 -10.27
CA GLN A 95 -7.12 -23.79 -10.94
C GLN A 95 -7.82 -22.57 -10.31
N LEU A 96 -8.60 -21.88 -11.12
CA LEU A 96 -9.48 -20.79 -10.70
C LEU A 96 -10.92 -21.08 -11.17
N ASN A 97 -11.87 -20.36 -10.60
CA ASN A 97 -13.27 -20.40 -10.98
C ASN A 97 -13.86 -18.99 -10.96
N TYR A 98 -13.97 -18.40 -12.14
CA TYR A 98 -14.47 -17.06 -12.40
C TYR A 98 -13.68 -15.96 -11.65
N PRO A 99 -12.37 -15.79 -11.93
CA PRO A 99 -11.54 -14.81 -11.24
C PRO A 99 -11.96 -13.36 -11.56
N THR A 100 -12.40 -12.60 -10.57
CA THR A 100 -13.01 -11.27 -10.78
C THR A 100 -12.05 -10.11 -10.62
N TYR A 101 -11.13 -10.18 -9.65
CA TYR A 101 -10.24 -9.08 -9.31
C TYR A 101 -8.81 -9.55 -9.10
N VAL A 102 -7.85 -8.65 -9.37
CA VAL A 102 -6.42 -8.92 -9.26
C VAL A 102 -5.70 -7.78 -8.54
N PHE A 103 -4.68 -8.14 -7.76
CA PHE A 103 -3.76 -7.19 -7.13
C PHE A 103 -2.33 -7.73 -7.21
N VAL A 104 -1.34 -6.87 -7.41
CA VAL A 104 0.08 -7.26 -7.40
C VAL A 104 0.80 -6.44 -6.33
N ASP A 105 1.49 -7.12 -5.42
CA ASP A 105 2.30 -6.48 -4.37
C ASP A 105 3.69 -6.04 -4.89
N TRP A 106 4.50 -5.37 -4.06
CA TRP A 106 5.86 -4.95 -4.46
C TRP A 106 6.83 -6.11 -4.65
N ASP A 107 6.49 -7.30 -4.15
CA ASP A 107 7.27 -8.54 -4.33
C ASP A 107 6.81 -9.28 -5.61
N HIS A 108 6.06 -8.61 -6.49
CA HIS A 108 5.51 -9.17 -7.73
C HIS A 108 4.60 -10.38 -7.54
N SER A 109 4.06 -10.56 -6.34
CA SER A 109 3.10 -11.62 -6.09
C SER A 109 1.70 -11.19 -6.50
N LEU A 110 1.02 -12.06 -7.25
CA LEU A 110 -0.32 -11.85 -7.73
C LEU A 110 -1.35 -12.40 -6.74
N TYR A 111 -2.30 -11.58 -6.35
CA TYR A 111 -3.46 -11.94 -5.56
C TYR A 111 -4.70 -11.92 -6.45
N VAL A 112 -5.52 -12.96 -6.35
CA VAL A 112 -6.70 -13.15 -7.19
C VAL A 112 -7.91 -13.45 -6.33
N SER A 113 -8.99 -12.71 -6.54
CA SER A 113 -10.31 -13.04 -6.02
C SER A 113 -10.89 -14.20 -6.83
N ASP A 114 -10.80 -15.42 -6.29
CA ASP A 114 -11.32 -16.65 -6.89
C ASP A 114 -12.80 -16.80 -6.52
N HIS A 115 -13.62 -15.98 -7.19
CA HIS A 115 -14.98 -15.61 -6.80
C HIS A 115 -15.88 -16.82 -6.54
N LEU A 116 -16.00 -17.77 -7.48
CA LEU A 116 -16.91 -18.90 -7.31
C LEU A 116 -16.35 -20.01 -6.43
N ASN A 117 -15.07 -19.97 -6.08
CA ASN A 117 -14.47 -20.84 -5.06
C ASN A 117 -14.45 -20.22 -3.66
N HIS A 118 -14.92 -18.97 -3.51
CA HIS A 118 -15.05 -18.28 -2.23
C HIS A 118 -13.71 -18.21 -1.45
N ARG A 119 -12.66 -17.81 -2.16
CA ARG A 119 -11.31 -17.67 -1.60
C ARG A 119 -10.53 -16.57 -2.30
N VAL A 120 -9.48 -16.10 -1.65
CA VAL A 120 -8.42 -15.29 -2.26
C VAL A 120 -7.18 -16.14 -2.34
N MET A 121 -6.58 -16.17 -3.52
CA MET A 121 -5.40 -16.96 -3.82
C MET A 121 -4.22 -16.04 -4.11
N LYS A 122 -3.02 -16.43 -3.67
CA LYS A 122 -1.75 -15.75 -3.97
C LYS A 122 -0.87 -16.65 -4.84
N TRP A 123 -0.31 -16.11 -5.91
CA TRP A 123 0.74 -16.72 -6.71
C TRP A 123 2.02 -15.90 -6.59
N MET A 124 3.11 -16.55 -6.23
CA MET A 124 4.44 -15.96 -6.33
C MET A 124 4.89 -15.99 -7.79
N GLU A 125 5.82 -15.11 -8.17
CA GLU A 125 6.35 -15.11 -9.54
C GLU A 125 6.92 -16.48 -9.93
N GLY A 126 6.48 -17.00 -11.08
CA GLY A 126 6.91 -18.31 -11.60
C GLY A 126 6.30 -19.54 -10.90
N ALA A 127 5.41 -19.35 -9.91
CA ALA A 127 4.75 -20.47 -9.22
C ALA A 127 3.79 -21.22 -10.16
N LYS A 128 3.78 -22.56 -10.07
CA LYS A 128 2.85 -23.42 -10.84
C LYS A 128 1.47 -23.53 -10.20
N GLU A 129 1.41 -23.33 -8.88
CA GLU A 129 0.19 -23.37 -8.08
C GLU A 129 0.20 -22.19 -7.10
N GLY A 130 -0.98 -21.79 -6.65
CA GLY A 130 -1.17 -20.72 -5.70
C GLY A 130 -1.34 -21.23 -4.28
N ILE A 131 -1.40 -20.29 -3.34
CA ILE A 131 -1.72 -20.55 -1.94
C ILE A 131 -2.99 -19.80 -1.55
N VAL A 132 -3.84 -20.44 -0.76
CA VAL A 132 -5.02 -19.78 -0.18
C VAL A 132 -4.55 -18.82 0.91
N VAL A 133 -4.89 -17.55 0.79
CA VAL A 133 -4.46 -16.50 1.74
C VAL A 133 -5.60 -15.82 2.48
N ALA A 134 -6.84 -15.97 2.01
CA ALA A 134 -8.05 -15.63 2.76
C ALA A 134 -9.22 -16.50 2.30
N GLY A 135 -10.12 -16.84 3.23
CA GLY A 135 -11.24 -17.74 2.96
C GLY A 135 -10.79 -19.19 2.71
N GLY A 136 -11.45 -19.87 1.76
CA GLY A 136 -11.10 -21.24 1.36
C GLY A 136 -11.65 -22.35 2.26
N ARG A 137 -12.44 -22.02 3.29
CA ARG A 137 -13.20 -22.97 4.13
C ARG A 137 -14.65 -23.11 3.69
N GLY A 138 -14.90 -22.95 2.39
CA GLY A 138 -16.24 -22.89 1.81
C GLY A 138 -16.92 -21.52 1.96
N LYS A 139 -18.12 -21.42 1.38
CA LYS A 139 -18.97 -20.25 1.49
C LYS A 139 -19.56 -20.14 2.90
N GLY A 140 -19.46 -18.97 3.51
CA GLY A 140 -20.16 -18.68 4.76
C GLY A 140 -19.73 -17.35 5.36
N THR A 141 -20.18 -17.10 6.59
CA THR A 141 -20.02 -15.83 7.32
C THR A 141 -18.98 -15.87 8.42
N ASP A 142 -18.39 -17.03 8.70
CA ASP A 142 -17.38 -17.18 9.74
C ASP A 142 -16.13 -16.35 9.40
N LEU A 143 -15.30 -16.07 10.41
CA LEU A 143 -14.06 -15.29 10.22
C LEU A 143 -12.99 -16.01 9.39
N THR A 144 -13.18 -17.30 9.12
CA THR A 144 -12.33 -18.09 8.21
C THR A 144 -12.93 -18.24 6.81
N GLN A 145 -14.12 -17.69 6.58
CA GLN A 145 -14.90 -17.84 5.36
C GLN A 145 -15.16 -16.48 4.70
N VAL A 146 -15.34 -16.54 3.39
CA VAL A 146 -15.86 -15.44 2.58
C VAL A 146 -16.93 -15.99 1.66
N SER A 147 -17.73 -15.11 1.07
CA SER A 147 -18.76 -15.44 0.11
C SER A 147 -18.58 -14.59 -1.14
N SER A 148 -17.97 -15.21 -2.15
CA SER A 148 -17.84 -14.65 -3.50
C SER A 148 -17.05 -13.34 -3.55
N PRO A 149 -15.78 -13.32 -3.11
CA PRO A 149 -15.03 -12.08 -3.03
C PRO A 149 -14.87 -11.40 -4.41
N CYS A 150 -14.99 -10.07 -4.43
CA CYS A 150 -14.95 -9.25 -5.66
C CYS A 150 -13.82 -8.21 -5.70
N GLY A 151 -13.04 -8.11 -4.62
CA GLY A 151 -11.95 -7.14 -4.53
C GLY A 151 -10.93 -7.59 -3.51
N VAL A 152 -9.66 -7.36 -3.83
CA VAL A 152 -8.54 -7.66 -2.95
C VAL A 152 -7.50 -6.56 -3.10
N ILE A 153 -6.99 -6.07 -1.99
CA ILE A 153 -5.78 -5.23 -1.93
C ILE A 153 -4.90 -5.69 -0.78
N VAL A 154 -3.60 -5.44 -0.89
CA VAL A 154 -2.63 -5.84 0.13
C VAL A 154 -1.81 -4.62 0.54
N ASP A 155 -1.69 -4.40 1.85
CA ASP A 155 -0.87 -3.31 2.40
C ASP A 155 0.59 -3.70 2.54
N HIS A 156 1.41 -2.79 3.07
CA HIS A 156 2.85 -2.97 3.10
C HIS A 156 3.39 -4.03 4.07
N LEU A 157 2.55 -4.44 5.01
CA LEU A 157 2.86 -5.48 5.98
C LEU A 157 2.47 -6.86 5.42
N GLY A 158 1.89 -6.90 4.22
CA GLY A 158 1.28 -8.10 3.66
C GLY A 158 -0.09 -8.40 4.25
N THR A 159 -0.74 -7.42 4.89
CA THR A 159 -2.13 -7.56 5.34
C THR A 159 -3.05 -7.50 4.14
N ILE A 160 -3.98 -8.45 4.06
CA ILE A 160 -4.90 -8.63 2.94
C ILE A 160 -6.25 -8.04 3.33
N TYR A 161 -6.82 -7.22 2.46
CA TYR A 161 -8.15 -6.66 2.61
C TYR A 161 -9.03 -7.20 1.50
N VAL A 162 -10.17 -7.77 1.85
CA VAL A 162 -11.04 -8.51 0.93
C VAL A 162 -12.43 -7.91 0.96
N ALA A 163 -12.95 -7.54 -0.21
CA ALA A 163 -14.36 -7.22 -0.39
C ALA A 163 -15.15 -8.53 -0.46
N ASP A 164 -15.73 -8.89 0.68
CA ASP A 164 -16.54 -10.08 0.87
C ASP A 164 -17.96 -9.80 0.38
N TYR A 165 -18.09 -9.71 -0.96
CA TYR A 165 -19.26 -9.21 -1.68
C TYR A 165 -20.58 -9.81 -1.20
N GLY A 166 -20.67 -11.14 -1.13
CA GLY A 166 -21.90 -11.85 -0.77
C GLY A 166 -22.26 -11.78 0.71
N ASN A 167 -21.34 -11.32 1.56
CA ASN A 167 -21.59 -11.07 2.98
C ASN A 167 -21.68 -9.57 3.31
N HIS A 168 -21.62 -8.70 2.31
CA HIS A 168 -21.76 -7.24 2.46
C HIS A 168 -20.82 -6.65 3.51
N ARG A 169 -19.54 -7.06 3.49
CA ARG A 169 -18.53 -6.65 4.45
C ARG A 169 -17.14 -6.56 3.83
N ILE A 170 -16.25 -5.82 4.48
CA ILE A 170 -14.82 -5.84 4.20
C ILE A 170 -14.11 -6.59 5.32
N MET A 171 -13.31 -7.56 4.93
CA MET A 171 -12.51 -8.36 5.85
C MET A 171 -11.03 -7.97 5.76
N ARG A 172 -10.33 -8.08 6.88
CA ARG A 172 -8.88 -7.89 7.01
C ARG A 172 -8.22 -9.18 7.51
N TRP A 173 -7.18 -9.61 6.83
CA TRP A 173 -6.32 -10.75 7.21
C TRP A 173 -4.88 -10.29 7.39
N PRO A 174 -4.35 -10.21 8.62
CA PRO A 174 -2.91 -10.06 8.82
C PRO A 174 -2.11 -11.15 8.11
N LYS A 175 -0.87 -10.84 7.71
CA LYS A 175 0.02 -11.80 7.05
C LYS A 175 0.15 -13.09 7.88
N GLY A 176 -0.21 -14.23 7.29
CA GLY A 176 -0.13 -15.54 7.93
C GLY A 176 -1.27 -15.85 8.91
N ALA A 177 -2.25 -14.97 9.06
CA ALA A 177 -3.41 -15.24 9.92
C ALA A 177 -4.29 -16.35 9.35
N THR A 178 -4.83 -17.21 10.23
CA THR A 178 -5.74 -18.31 9.86
C THR A 178 -7.19 -17.86 9.74
N GLU A 179 -7.53 -16.71 10.31
CA GLU A 179 -8.84 -16.07 10.29
C GLU A 179 -8.69 -14.55 10.15
N GLY A 180 -9.74 -13.90 9.65
CA GLY A 180 -9.77 -12.47 9.44
C GLY A 180 -10.59 -11.75 10.50
N SER A 181 -10.74 -10.44 10.32
CA SER A 181 -11.61 -9.59 11.13
C SER A 181 -12.45 -8.70 10.22
N VAL A 182 -13.72 -8.50 10.54
CA VAL A 182 -14.56 -7.52 9.86
C VAL A 182 -14.08 -6.11 10.24
N ILE A 183 -13.78 -5.27 9.24
CA ILE A 183 -13.32 -3.89 9.48
C ILE A 183 -14.33 -2.83 9.00
N VAL A 184 -15.19 -3.16 8.03
CA VAL A 184 -16.25 -2.29 7.50
C VAL A 184 -17.45 -3.16 7.13
N GLY A 185 -18.66 -2.69 7.37
CA GLY A 185 -19.87 -3.47 7.11
C GLY A 185 -20.08 -4.58 8.14
N GLY A 186 -20.76 -5.67 7.73
CA GLY A 186 -21.09 -6.79 8.63
C GLY A 186 -22.25 -6.54 9.60
N ASN A 187 -22.86 -5.35 9.56
CA ASN A 187 -24.05 -4.98 10.34
C ASN A 187 -25.36 -5.17 9.54
N GLY A 188 -25.39 -6.21 8.70
CA GLY A 188 -26.44 -6.45 7.71
C GLY A 188 -26.24 -5.66 6.42
N GLN A 189 -26.93 -6.13 5.37
CA GLN A 189 -27.03 -5.46 4.08
C GLN A 189 -27.87 -4.18 4.23
N GLY A 190 -27.38 -3.05 3.72
CA GLY A 190 -28.15 -1.80 3.76
C GLY A 190 -27.36 -0.56 3.37
N GLN A 191 -28.01 0.60 3.52
CA GLN A 191 -27.50 1.90 3.07
C GLN A 191 -26.99 2.80 4.21
N GLN A 192 -27.04 2.33 5.47
CA GLN A 192 -26.50 3.09 6.59
C GLN A 192 -24.96 3.23 6.47
N ALA A 193 -24.37 4.15 7.24
CA ALA A 193 -22.93 4.45 7.18
C ALA A 193 -22.04 3.25 7.56
N ASN A 194 -22.55 2.36 8.42
CA ASN A 194 -21.87 1.13 8.87
C ASN A 194 -22.39 -0.13 8.15
N GLN A 195 -23.15 0.02 7.07
CA GLN A 195 -23.69 -1.05 6.24
C GLN A 195 -23.14 -0.94 4.81
N LEU A 196 -23.04 -2.09 4.16
CA LEU A 196 -22.66 -2.20 2.75
C LEU A 196 -23.72 -3.02 2.01
N ASN A 197 -23.65 -3.01 0.70
CA ASN A 197 -24.44 -3.82 -0.20
C ASN A 197 -23.58 -4.16 -1.43
N GLY A 198 -23.01 -5.37 -1.42
CA GLY A 198 -22.23 -5.88 -2.55
C GLY A 198 -20.95 -5.08 -2.80
N PRO A 199 -20.05 -4.93 -1.81
CA PRO A 199 -18.80 -4.22 -2.04
C PRO A 199 -17.94 -4.93 -3.09
N THR A 200 -17.29 -4.15 -3.96
CA THR A 200 -16.43 -4.67 -5.04
C THR A 200 -15.01 -4.11 -4.95
N GLY A 201 -14.74 -2.97 -5.58
CA GLY A 201 -13.43 -2.35 -5.64
C GLY A 201 -12.99 -1.78 -4.28
N LEU A 202 -11.70 -1.95 -3.97
CA LEU A 202 -11.05 -1.41 -2.78
C LEU A 202 -9.79 -0.64 -3.19
N PHE A 203 -9.52 0.47 -2.52
CA PHE A 203 -8.28 1.23 -2.71
C PHE A 203 -7.92 2.01 -1.45
N PHE A 204 -6.63 2.19 -1.18
CA PHE A 204 -6.17 3.09 -0.11
C PHE A 204 -5.87 4.47 -0.66
N ASP A 205 -6.53 5.49 -0.11
CA ASP A 205 -6.21 6.87 -0.48
C ASP A 205 -4.82 7.30 0.02
N ARG A 206 -4.37 8.49 -0.40
CA ARG A 206 -3.06 9.04 0.00
C ARG A 206 -2.90 9.30 1.50
N TYR A 207 -3.99 9.23 2.27
CA TYR A 207 -4.05 9.44 3.71
C TYR A 207 -4.16 8.12 4.47
N GLY A 208 -4.25 6.99 3.77
CA GLY A 208 -4.38 5.64 4.34
C GLY A 208 -5.82 5.27 4.69
N ASN A 209 -6.82 6.05 4.25
CA ASN A 209 -8.21 5.64 4.41
C ASN A 209 -8.58 4.60 3.35
N LEU A 210 -9.48 3.69 3.71
CA LEU A 210 -9.99 2.68 2.81
C LEU A 210 -11.18 3.24 2.02
N VAL A 211 -11.02 3.35 0.71
CA VAL A 211 -12.09 3.67 -0.23
C VAL A 211 -12.74 2.38 -0.70
N VAL A 212 -14.06 2.29 -0.53
CA VAL A 212 -14.87 1.11 -0.86
C VAL A 212 -15.90 1.48 -1.91
N VAL A 213 -15.92 0.72 -3.01
CA VAL A 213 -17.01 0.76 -4.00
C VAL A 213 -18.15 -0.12 -3.49
N ASP A 214 -19.25 0.52 -3.10
CA ASP A 214 -20.43 -0.13 -2.54
C ASP A 214 -21.48 -0.28 -3.66
N TRP A 215 -21.25 -1.31 -4.50
CA TRP A 215 -21.77 -1.40 -5.87
C TRP A 215 -23.30 -1.37 -5.95
N ASP A 216 -23.99 -2.20 -5.16
CA ASP A 216 -25.46 -2.28 -5.16
C ASP A 216 -26.13 -1.08 -4.48
N ASN A 217 -25.36 -0.28 -3.73
CA ASN A 217 -25.83 1.00 -3.17
C ASN A 217 -25.48 2.20 -4.05
N HIS A 218 -24.86 1.99 -5.22
CA HIS A 218 -24.48 3.03 -6.18
C HIS A 218 -23.65 4.17 -5.56
N ARG A 219 -22.76 3.83 -4.61
CA ARG A 219 -21.95 4.81 -3.91
C ARG A 219 -20.50 4.36 -3.73
N VAL A 220 -19.66 5.34 -3.43
CA VAL A 220 -18.28 5.11 -2.96
C VAL A 220 -18.19 5.67 -1.55
N GLN A 221 -17.68 4.88 -0.61
CA GLN A 221 -17.48 5.30 0.77
C GLN A 221 -16.00 5.42 1.09
N ASN A 222 -15.62 6.46 1.81
CA ASN A 222 -14.28 6.61 2.37
C ASN A 222 -14.33 6.30 3.87
N GLN A 223 -13.57 5.30 4.30
CA GLN A 223 -13.60 4.77 5.66
C GLN A 223 -12.23 4.96 6.31
N THR A 224 -12.20 5.73 7.39
CA THR A 224 -11.00 5.81 8.23
C THR A 224 -10.84 4.49 8.97
N ILE A 225 -9.85 3.72 8.57
CA ILE A 225 -9.48 2.49 9.25
C ILE A 225 -8.32 2.79 10.20
N ASN A 226 -8.48 2.44 11.46
CA ASN A 226 -7.36 2.44 12.40
C ASN A 226 -6.45 1.28 12.01
N CYS A 227 -5.41 1.56 11.23
CA CYS A 227 -4.29 0.64 11.12
C CYS A 227 -3.53 0.72 12.46
N PRO A 228 -3.43 -0.35 13.26
CA PRO A 228 -2.45 -0.36 14.32
C PRO A 228 -1.08 -0.29 13.63
N ILE A 229 -0.48 0.90 13.63
CA ILE A 229 0.94 1.03 13.33
C ILE A 229 1.65 0.37 14.50
N GLU A 230 1.91 -0.94 14.41
CA GLU A 230 2.99 -1.52 15.18
C GLU A 230 4.29 -1.06 14.52
N LEU A 231 4.80 0.07 14.99
CA LEU A 231 6.23 0.37 14.85
C LEU A 231 6.96 -0.75 15.61
N SER A 232 7.17 -1.89 14.97
CA SER A 232 8.23 -2.79 15.39
C SER A 232 9.49 -1.94 15.43
N SER A 233 10.14 -1.92 16.59
CA SER A 233 11.36 -1.17 16.87
C SER A 233 12.27 -1.13 15.65
N ILE A 234 12.51 0.07 15.09
CA ILE A 234 13.56 0.23 14.10
C ILE A 234 14.88 0.06 14.87
N ASN A 235 15.38 -1.17 14.94
CA ASN A 235 16.77 -1.43 15.34
C ASN A 235 17.64 -1.16 14.11
N GLY A 236 17.89 0.12 13.85
CA GLY A 236 18.87 0.54 12.85
C GLY A 236 20.27 0.48 13.45
N ARG A 237 21.19 -0.28 12.83
CA ARG A 237 22.62 -0.19 13.15
C ARG A 237 23.21 1.00 12.41
N VAL A 238 23.53 2.07 13.14
CA VAL A 238 24.27 3.21 12.61
C VAL A 238 25.74 2.82 12.55
N ILE A 239 26.31 2.77 11.34
CA ILE A 239 27.76 2.62 11.14
C ILE A 239 28.32 4.03 10.95
N ILE A 240 29.17 4.47 11.88
CA ILE A 240 29.90 5.73 11.76
C ILE A 240 31.21 5.41 11.04
N PRO A 241 31.41 5.83 9.78
CA PRO A 241 32.73 5.73 9.16
C PRO A 241 33.67 6.75 9.82
N PRO A 242 34.97 6.44 9.99
CA PRO A 242 35.93 7.40 10.50
C PRO A 242 36.06 8.62 9.56
N PRO A 243 36.41 9.80 10.09
CA PRO A 243 36.57 11.00 9.27
C PRO A 243 37.67 10.80 8.21
N ILE A 244 37.39 11.20 6.97
CA ILE A 244 38.41 11.31 5.91
C ILE A 244 39.10 12.67 6.11
N GLU A 245 40.41 12.69 6.37
CA GLU A 245 41.17 13.94 6.46
C GLU A 245 41.31 14.61 5.08
N PRO A 246 40.95 15.90 4.93
CA PRO A 246 41.15 16.64 3.69
C PRO A 246 42.56 17.24 3.60
N SER A 247 43.21 17.07 2.44
CA SER A 247 44.51 17.68 2.14
C SER A 247 44.40 19.10 1.53
N SER A 248 44.15 20.11 2.37
CA SER A 248 44.46 21.55 2.15
C SER A 248 43.78 22.29 0.94
N PRO A 249 43.83 23.65 0.83
CA PRO A 249 42.67 24.48 1.12
C PRO A 249 42.25 25.40 -0.06
N GLN A 250 40.94 25.55 -0.27
CA GLN A 250 40.19 26.81 -0.42
C GLN A 250 38.79 26.50 -0.95
N ASP A 251 37.80 27.07 -0.26
CA ASP A 251 36.35 26.91 -0.43
C ASP A 251 35.76 25.60 0.12
N ASP A 252 35.88 25.42 1.44
CA ASP A 252 35.18 24.38 2.19
C ASP A 252 33.67 24.62 2.18
N ILE A 253 32.96 23.81 1.38
CA ILE A 253 31.54 23.55 1.59
C ILE A 253 31.42 22.81 2.92
N GLN A 254 30.88 23.46 3.96
CA GLN A 254 30.42 22.75 5.15
C GLN A 254 29.22 21.87 4.78
N ILE A 255 29.49 20.62 4.40
CA ILE A 255 28.46 19.58 4.32
C ILE A 255 28.19 19.13 5.76
N GLY A 256 27.35 19.90 6.46
CA GLY A 256 26.77 19.48 7.74
C GLY A 256 26.03 18.16 7.55
N HIS A 257 26.32 17.20 8.43
CA HIS A 257 25.85 15.82 8.41
C HIS A 257 24.37 15.68 8.02
N ILE A 258 24.10 14.88 6.99
CA ILE A 258 22.74 14.52 6.57
C ILE A 258 22.31 13.29 7.37
N TRP A 259 21.26 13.41 8.17
CA TRP A 259 20.60 12.29 8.84
C TRP A 259 19.32 11.93 8.11
N THR A 260 19.24 10.70 7.59
CA THR A 260 18.07 10.21 6.89
C THR A 260 17.31 9.25 7.80
N ILE A 261 16.13 9.66 8.28
CA ILE A 261 15.15 8.75 8.86
C ILE A 261 14.10 8.47 7.78
N SER A 262 14.03 7.21 7.37
CA SER A 262 12.98 6.70 6.49
C SER A 262 11.83 6.17 7.36
N ILE A 263 10.70 6.87 7.35
CA ILE A 263 9.47 6.33 7.95
C ILE A 263 8.66 5.73 6.80
N ILE A 264 8.50 4.42 6.83
CA ILE A 264 7.66 3.69 5.88
C ILE A 264 6.25 3.63 6.49
N ASN A 265 5.30 4.41 5.96
CA ASN A 265 3.90 4.24 6.36
C ASN A 265 3.37 2.91 5.84
N SER A 266 2.34 2.34 6.50
CA SER A 266 1.28 1.43 5.99
C SER A 266 1.31 0.85 4.58
N PHE A 267 1.61 1.72 3.64
CA PHE A 267 1.16 1.67 2.26
C PHE A 267 2.30 2.05 1.31
N GLY A 268 3.55 1.90 1.75
CA GLY A 268 4.74 1.98 0.91
C GLY A 268 5.16 3.41 0.53
N LYS A 269 4.60 4.46 1.15
CA LYS A 269 5.21 5.79 1.06
C LYS A 269 6.34 5.90 2.06
N ILE A 270 7.55 6.01 1.51
CA ILE A 270 8.75 6.44 2.22
C ILE A 270 8.64 7.94 2.40
N TYR A 271 8.52 8.39 3.65
CA TYR A 271 8.72 9.78 3.98
C TYR A 271 10.19 9.98 4.36
N TYR A 272 10.87 10.84 3.62
CA TYR A 272 12.16 11.38 4.03
C TYR A 272 11.88 12.58 4.93
N LYS A 273 12.29 12.53 6.20
CA LYS A 273 12.39 13.74 7.02
C LYS A 273 13.86 14.16 7.06
N LEU A 274 14.21 15.19 6.30
CA LEU A 274 15.47 15.91 6.50
C LEU A 274 15.33 16.73 7.79
N ILE A 275 16.09 16.36 8.81
CA ILE A 275 16.22 17.15 10.03
C ILE A 275 17.55 17.88 9.95
N HIS A 276 17.49 19.21 9.84
CA HIS A 276 18.65 20.06 10.10
C HIS A 276 18.68 20.30 11.61
N THR A 277 19.72 19.81 12.30
CA THR A 277 19.95 20.17 13.70
C THR A 277 20.56 21.56 13.72
N ASP A 278 19.72 22.58 13.81
CA ASP A 278 20.13 23.82 14.45
C ASP A 278 19.06 24.20 15.46
N GLU A 279 18.99 23.44 16.54
CA GLU A 279 18.50 24.01 17.80
C GLU A 279 19.74 24.30 18.62
N SER A 280 20.11 25.57 18.59
CA SER A 280 21.09 26.12 19.50
C SER A 280 20.75 25.70 20.93
N GLN A 281 21.68 24.89 21.46
CA GLN A 281 21.89 24.51 22.85
C GLN A 281 21.09 23.30 23.35
N LEU A 282 21.76 22.14 23.41
CA LEU A 282 22.15 21.58 24.71
C LEU A 282 23.29 20.53 24.61
N ALA A 283 24.42 20.95 25.17
CA ALA A 283 25.46 20.23 25.92
C ALA A 283 26.36 19.17 25.25
N ASN A 284 27.66 19.51 25.31
CA ASN A 284 28.85 18.77 24.90
C ASN A 284 28.97 17.37 25.50
N ILE A 285 29.47 16.44 24.68
CA ILE A 285 30.14 15.22 25.13
C ILE A 285 31.52 15.23 24.46
N GLU A 286 32.57 15.43 25.25
CA GLU A 286 33.96 15.13 24.89
C GLU A 286 34.37 13.82 25.56
N PHE A 287 35.13 12.98 24.85
CA PHE A 287 36.31 12.15 25.23
C PHE A 287 36.63 11.26 24.00
N GLU A 288 37.74 11.45 23.28
CA GLU A 288 39.10 10.90 23.46
C GLU A 288 39.20 9.36 23.42
N ASP A 289 39.88 8.89 22.37
CA ASP A 289 40.34 7.54 21.96
C ASP A 289 39.33 6.48 21.41
N GLU A 290 39.66 5.98 20.20
CA GLU A 290 39.06 4.84 19.47
C GLU A 290 39.05 3.53 20.31
N PRO A 291 38.13 2.55 20.10
CA PRO A 291 37.42 2.25 18.84
C PRO A 291 35.90 2.02 18.97
N THR A 292 35.17 2.30 17.87
CA THR A 292 33.80 1.82 17.53
C THR A 292 32.77 1.75 18.67
N MET A 293 31.92 2.78 18.78
CA MET A 293 30.78 2.80 19.69
C MET A 293 29.48 2.34 19.00
N TYR A 294 28.78 1.37 19.59
CA TYR A 294 27.44 0.94 19.16
C TYR A 294 26.39 1.72 19.97
N LEU A 295 25.53 2.50 19.31
CA LEU A 295 24.40 3.15 19.97
C LEU A 295 23.12 2.31 19.78
N ASN A 296 22.59 1.75 20.86
CA ASN A 296 21.22 1.20 20.88
C ASN A 296 20.27 2.32 21.34
N ALA A 297 19.43 2.82 20.44
CA ALA A 297 18.36 3.74 20.80
C ALA A 297 17.00 3.01 20.77
N SER A 298 16.30 2.98 21.89
CA SER A 298 14.90 2.53 21.96
C SER A 298 13.98 3.74 22.13
N LEU A 299 13.07 3.97 21.19
CA LEU A 299 12.02 4.97 21.31
C LEU A 299 10.79 4.36 22.00
N THR A 300 10.40 4.88 23.16
CA THR A 300 9.14 4.54 23.84
C THR A 300 8.28 5.80 24.03
N GLY A 301 7.04 5.78 23.54
CA GLY A 301 6.08 6.89 23.66
C GLY A 301 4.67 6.51 23.21
N LYS A 302 3.66 7.33 23.55
CA LYS A 302 2.28 7.23 23.02
C LYS A 302 2.16 8.03 21.73
N TRP A 303 1.57 7.44 20.69
CA TRP A 303 1.55 7.98 19.33
C TRP A 303 0.13 8.39 18.92
N THR A 304 -0.04 9.61 18.42
CA THR A 304 -1.30 10.08 17.81
C THR A 304 -1.06 10.58 16.40
N CYS A 305 -1.85 10.11 15.45
CA CYS A 305 -1.76 10.44 14.03
C CYS A 305 -2.56 11.71 13.72
N ASP A 306 -1.92 12.75 13.17
CA ASP A 306 -2.60 13.91 12.57
C ASP A 306 -2.20 14.02 11.09
N ILE A 307 -3.19 13.91 10.22
CA ILE A 307 -3.04 13.54 8.81
C ILE A 307 -3.04 14.78 7.88
N GLN A 308 -3.20 16.00 8.41
CA GLN A 308 -3.12 17.22 7.59
C GLN A 308 -1.70 17.79 7.43
N ARG A 309 -0.72 17.40 8.24
CA ARG A 309 0.67 17.93 8.17
C ARG A 309 1.78 16.87 8.18
N GLY A 310 1.44 15.59 8.03
CA GLY A 310 2.40 14.51 8.23
C GLY A 310 2.63 14.23 9.73
N ILE A 311 3.32 13.13 10.01
CA ILE A 311 3.61 12.69 11.38
C ILE A 311 4.43 13.78 12.09
N THR A 312 3.81 14.45 13.06
CA THR A 312 4.52 15.38 13.95
C THR A 312 4.99 14.60 15.16
N LEU A 313 6.32 14.46 15.29
CA LEU A 313 6.96 13.99 16.53
C LEU A 313 6.84 15.11 17.57
N THR A 314 6.00 14.92 18.58
CA THR A 314 6.09 15.68 19.83
C THR A 314 6.79 14.80 20.86
N GLN A 315 8.03 15.13 21.17
CA GLN A 315 8.78 14.51 22.25
C GLN A 315 8.37 15.18 23.57
N GLU A 316 7.75 14.44 24.49
CA GLU A 316 7.79 14.80 25.91
C GLU A 316 9.01 14.11 26.50
N ILE A 317 10.11 14.85 26.67
CA ILE A 317 11.29 14.36 27.38
C ILE A 317 10.93 14.32 28.86
N VAL A 318 10.56 13.14 29.37
CA VAL A 318 10.56 12.89 30.81
C VAL A 318 11.95 12.39 31.17
N SER A 319 12.85 13.30 31.53
CA SER A 319 14.14 12.89 32.08
C SER A 319 13.92 12.32 33.49
N SER A 320 14.40 11.11 33.70
CA SER A 320 14.63 10.59 35.05
C SER A 320 16.12 10.35 35.21
N SER A 321 16.82 11.36 35.67
CA SER A 321 18.05 11.12 36.44
C SER A 321 18.24 12.25 37.44
N SER A 322 18.41 11.83 38.69
CA SER A 322 18.82 12.65 39.80
C SER A 322 20.35 12.68 39.82
N MET A 323 20.95 13.88 39.71
CA MET A 323 22.11 14.28 40.53
C MET A 323 22.55 15.73 40.23
N LEU A 324 22.92 16.45 41.30
CA LEU A 324 23.38 17.84 41.40
C LEU A 324 24.70 18.11 40.62
N VAL A 325 25.12 19.33 40.24
CA VAL A 325 25.54 20.50 41.07
C VAL A 325 25.79 21.77 40.20
N ASN A 326 25.38 22.95 40.73
CA ASN A 326 25.84 24.38 40.61
C ASN A 326 26.78 24.85 39.45
N HIS A 327 26.74 26.07 38.88
CA HIS A 327 26.51 27.44 39.38
C HIS A 327 26.29 28.48 38.22
N ARG A 328 25.47 29.52 38.47
CA ARG A 328 25.54 30.97 38.06
C ARG A 328 25.59 31.45 36.57
N ILE A 329 24.46 32.05 36.15
CA ILE A 329 24.19 33.41 35.58
C ILE A 329 25.19 34.07 34.58
N ILE A 330 24.71 34.50 33.40
CA ILE A 330 24.70 35.91 32.87
C ILE A 330 23.80 36.04 31.61
N LYS A 331 23.08 37.18 31.55
CA LYS A 331 22.17 37.74 30.52
C LYS A 331 22.76 37.88 29.09
N THR A 332 21.92 37.90 28.06
CA THR A 332 21.51 39.13 27.32
C THR A 332 20.48 38.85 26.20
N ILE A 333 19.42 39.66 26.19
CA ILE A 333 18.37 39.76 25.16
C ILE A 333 18.85 40.74 24.07
N THR A 334 18.65 40.44 22.78
CA THR A 334 18.40 41.51 21.79
C THR A 334 17.42 41.05 20.70
N LYS A 335 16.44 41.93 20.49
CA LYS A 335 15.26 41.88 19.63
C LYS A 335 15.60 42.43 18.25
N LYS A 336 15.06 41.85 17.15
CA LYS A 336 14.74 42.63 15.94
C LYS A 336 13.58 42.00 15.16
N LEU A 337 12.39 42.52 15.42
CA LEU A 337 11.28 42.55 14.48
C LEU A 337 11.67 43.47 13.32
N MET A 338 11.46 43.05 12.07
CA MET A 338 11.11 44.00 11.02
C MET A 338 9.89 43.51 10.26
N SER A 339 8.97 44.45 10.13
CA SER A 339 7.62 44.39 9.60
C SER A 339 7.58 44.29 8.08
N THR A 340 6.46 43.77 7.62
CA THR A 340 5.77 44.05 6.36
C THR A 340 6.15 45.37 5.67
N ASN A 341 6.35 45.28 4.36
CA ASN A 341 5.62 46.07 3.37
C ASN A 341 5.05 45.12 2.32
#